data_AF-A0A849IS02-F1
#
_entry.id   AF-A0A849IS02-F1
#
_cell.length_a   1.000
_cell.length_b   1.000
_cell.length_c   1.000
_cell.angle_alpha   90.00
_cell.angle_beta   90.00
_cell.angle_gamma   90.00
#
_symmetry.space_group_name_H-M   'P 1'
#
loop_
_entity.id
_entity.type
_entity.pdbx_description
1 polymer ?
#
loop_
_entity_poly.entity_id
_entity_poly.type
_entity_poly.pdbx_seq_one_letter_code
_entity_poly.pdbx_strand_id
1 'polypeptide(L)' 'MVLALASASILFRDFLEGLFVVAIGSMLVHAAFRLVTGRTKPYRCPNCHGVTSRGYANCRHCGSPISQ' A
#
# COMPACT_ATOMS: atom_id res chain seq x y z
N MET A 1 -15.44 26.79 33.67
CA MET A 1 -15.85 26.52 32.27
C MET A 1 -14.65 26.42 31.32
N VAL A 2 -13.72 27.39 31.31
CA VAL A 2 -12.53 27.39 30.41
C VAL A 2 -11.60 26.18 30.59
N LEU A 3 -11.32 25.75 31.84
CA LEU A 3 -10.51 24.56 32.11
C LEU A 3 -11.10 23.26 31.56
N ALA A 4 -12.43 23.12 31.55
CA ALA A 4 -13.12 21.94 31.03
C ALA A 4 -13.12 21.86 29.50
N LEU A 5 -13.18 23.02 28.82
CA LEU A 5 -13.03 23.11 27.37
C LEU A 5 -11.58 22.79 26.94
N ALA A 6 -10.60 23.27 27.70
CA ALA A 6 -9.19 22.97 27.44
C ALA A 6 -8.88 21.48 27.59
N SER A 7 -9.32 20.83 28.67
CA SER A 7 -9.11 19.39 28.87
C SER A 7 -9.80 18.53 27.80
N ALA A 8 -11.01 18.91 27.38
CA ALA A 8 -11.73 18.22 26.30
C ALA A 8 -10.99 18.29 24.96
N SER A 9 -10.38 19.44 24.63
CA SER A 9 -9.62 19.60 23.38
C SER A 9 -8.34 18.76 23.33
N ILE A 10 -7.66 18.60 24.47
CA ILE A 10 -6.46 17.76 24.59
C ILE A 10 -6.84 16.30 24.36
N LEU A 11 -7.85 15.80 25.09
CA LEU A 11 -8.34 14.43 24.94
C LEU A 11 -8.78 14.11 23.52
N PHE A 12 -9.47 15.05 22.86
CA PHE A 12 -9.90 14.87 21.47
C PHE A 12 -8.72 14.82 20.51
N ARG A 13 -7.69 15.65 20.71
CA ARG A 13 -6.48 15.65 19.89
C ARG A 13 -5.71 14.34 20.06
N ASP A 14 -5.52 13.86 21.29
CA ASP A 14 -4.82 12.61 21.56
C ASP A 14 -5.57 11.42 20.94
N PHE A 15 -6.91 11.43 21.00
CA PHE A 15 -7.73 10.41 20.37
C PHE A 15 -7.59 10.41 18.83
N LEU A 16 -7.65 11.59 18.20
CA LEU A 16 -7.42 11.71 16.77
C LEU A 16 -6.03 11.24 16.36
N GLU A 17 -5.00 11.64 17.11
CA GLU A 17 -3.62 11.19 16.88
C GLU A 17 -3.51 9.67 16.96
N GLY A 18 -4.14 9.06 17.97
CA GLY A 18 -4.23 7.60 18.09
C GLY A 18 -4.90 6.95 16.87
N LEU A 19 -6.02 7.49 16.40
CA LEU A 19 -6.70 6.99 15.20
C LEU A 19 -5.81 7.10 13.95
N PHE A 20 -5.10 8.22 13.77
CA PHE A 20 -4.17 8.40 12.66
C PHE A 20 -3.02 7.38 12.71
N VAL A 21 -2.43 7.16 13.88
CA VAL A 21 -1.35 6.17 14.07
C VAL A 21 -1.84 4.77 13.73
N VAL A 22 -3.03 4.39 14.19
CA VAL A 22 -3.62 3.07 13.87
C VAL A 22 -3.91 2.95 12.38
N ALA A 23 -4.49 3.97 11.74
CA ALA A 23 -4.80 3.97 10.32
C ALA A 23 -3.53 3.81 9.47
N ILE A 24 -2.52 4.65 9.69
CA ILE A 24 -1.25 4.61 8.95
C ILE A 24 -0.51 3.30 9.24
N GLY A 25 -0.40 2.92 10.51
CA GLY A 25 0.25 1.69 10.94
C GLY A 25 -0.37 0.44 10.30
N SER A 26 -1.70 0.36 10.26
CA SER A 26 -2.40 -0.77 9.64
C SER A 26 -2.09 -0.91 8.15
N MET A 27 -2.01 0.20 7.41
CA MET A 27 -1.65 0.18 5.98
C MET A 27 -0.22 -0.30 5.76
N LEU A 28 0.73 0.18 6.58
CA LEU A 28 2.13 -0.23 6.49
C LEU A 28 2.31 -1.72 6.82
N VAL A 29 1.69 -2.19 7.91
CA VAL A 29 1.72 -3.60 8.29
C VAL A 29 1.09 -4.47 7.19
N HIS A 30 -0.03 -4.03 6.62
CA HIS A 30 -0.68 -4.78 5.55
C HIS A 30 0.18 -4.84 4.27
N ALA A 31 0.81 -3.72 3.89
CA ALA A 31 1.73 -3.67 2.76
C ALA A 31 2.95 -4.58 2.98
N ALA A 32 3.59 -4.50 4.16
CA ALA A 32 4.71 -5.35 4.53
C ALA A 32 4.32 -6.83 4.52
N PHE A 33 3.16 -7.17 5.07
CA PHE A 33 2.64 -8.54 5.06
C PHE A 33 2.45 -9.09 3.64
N ARG A 34 1.94 -8.28 2.69
CA ARG A 34 1.80 -8.70 1.29
C ARG A 34 3.15 -8.96 0.60
N LEU A 35 4.19 -8.23 0.98
CA LEU A 35 5.55 -8.44 0.50
C LEU A 35 6.14 -9.74 1.07
N VAL A 36 6.07 -9.93 2.40
CA VAL A 36 6.61 -11.12 3.09
C VAL A 36 5.90 -12.40 2.64
N THR A 37 4.58 -12.35 2.44
CA THR A 37 3.82 -13.51 1.96
C THR A 37 3.98 -13.80 0.47
N GLY A 38 4.78 -13.03 -0.26
CA GLY A 38 5.08 -13.27 -1.67
C GLY A 38 3.85 -13.17 -2.60
N ARG A 39 2.80 -12.48 -2.16
CA ARG A 39 1.56 -12.31 -2.96
C ARG A 39 1.76 -11.42 -4.19
N THR A 40 2.86 -10.69 -4.26
CA THR A 40 3.31 -9.96 -5.46
C THR A 40 4.22 -10.86 -6.29
N LYS A 41 3.66 -11.85 -6.98
CA LYS A 41 4.43 -12.63 -7.97
C LYS A 41 4.75 -11.71 -9.16
N PRO A 42 6.04 -11.44 -9.46
CA PRO A 42 6.39 -10.68 -10.65
C PRO A 42 5.92 -11.46 -11.87
N TYR A 43 5.15 -10.79 -12.73
CA TYR A 43 4.76 -11.41 -13.98
C TYR A 43 5.97 -11.45 -14.91
N ARG A 44 6.16 -12.59 -15.58
CA ARG A 44 7.23 -12.80 -16.56
C ARG A 44 6.59 -12.96 -17.93
N CYS A 45 7.13 -12.24 -18.90
CA CYS A 45 6.71 -12.38 -20.29
C CYS A 45 6.93 -13.85 -20.75
N PRO A 46 5.95 -14.49 -21.42
CA PRO A 46 6.12 -15.86 -21.92
C PRO A 46 7.16 -15.96 -23.04
N ASN A 47 7.42 -14.87 -23.77
CA ASN A 47 8.34 -14.84 -24.91
C ASN A 47 9.80 -14.62 -24.49
N CYS A 48 10.08 -13.61 -23.66
CA CYS A 48 11.46 -13.27 -23.27
C CYS A 48 11.81 -13.60 -21.81
N HIS A 49 10.85 -14.07 -21.01
CA HIS A 49 10.97 -14.33 -19.57
C HIS A 49 11.42 -13.15 -18.70
N GLY A 50 11.49 -11.94 -19.27
CA GLY A 50 11.74 -10.69 -18.58
C GLY A 50 10.59 -10.33 -17.63
N VAL A 51 10.94 -9.74 -16.48
CA VAL A 51 9.97 -9.26 -15.50
C VAL A 51 9.25 -8.04 -16.07
N THR A 52 7.94 -8.12 -16.22
CA THR A 52 7.14 -7.04 -16.80
C THR A 52 5.79 -6.93 -16.10
N SER A 53 5.15 -5.76 -16.16
CA SER A 53 3.83 -5.57 -15.55
C SER A 53 2.75 -6.15 -16.46
N ARG A 54 1.75 -6.81 -15.87
CA ARG A 54 0.54 -7.30 -16.58
C ARG A 54 -0.34 -6.17 -17.12
N GLY A 55 -0.12 -4.93 -16.66
CA GLY A 55 -0.93 -3.78 -17.07
C GLY A 55 -0.52 -3.16 -18.40
N TYR A 56 0.55 -3.64 -19.05
CA TYR A 56 0.98 -3.13 -20.36
C TYR A 56 0.46 -4.01 -21.49
N ALA A 57 0.05 -3.38 -22.60
CA ALA A 57 -0.35 -4.09 -23.82
C ALA A 57 0.81 -4.90 -24.42
N ASN A 58 2.02 -4.33 -24.42
CA ASN A 58 3.23 -4.92 -25.01
C ASN A 58 4.38 -4.96 -24.01
N CYS A 59 5.20 -6.01 -24.08
CA CYS A 59 6.34 -6.22 -23.19
C CYS A 59 7.40 -5.14 -23.45
N ARG A 60 7.83 -4.41 -22.41
CA ARG A 60 8.89 -3.40 -22.53
C ARG A 60 10.27 -3.96 -22.93
N HIS A 61 10.50 -5.26 -22.77
CA HIS A 61 11.78 -5.89 -23.09
C HIS A 61 11.85 -6.38 -24.54
N CYS A 62 10.81 -7.06 -25.03
CA CYS A 62 10.82 -7.70 -26.36
C CYS A 62 9.72 -7.21 -27.31
N GLY A 63 8.84 -6.33 -26.86
CA GLY A 63 7.73 -5.81 -27.67
C GLY A 63 6.58 -6.78 -27.91
N SER A 64 6.67 -8.04 -27.44
CA SER A 64 5.59 -9.02 -27.65
C SER A 64 4.29 -8.58 -26.94
N PRO A 65 3.12 -8.83 -27.53
CA PRO A 65 1.85 -8.59 -26.85
C PRO A 65 1.80 -9.42 -25.55
N ILE A 66 1.48 -8.76 -24.45
CA ILE A 66 1.31 -9.38 -23.12
C ILE A 66 -0.17 -9.63 -22.81
N SER A 67 -1.06 -9.11 -23.67
CA SER A 67 -2.50 -9.16 -23.50
C SER A 67 -3.01 -10.61 -23.47
N GLN A 68 -3.68 -10.94 -22.37
CA GLN A 68 -4.98 -11.59 -22.48
C GLN A 68 -6.02 -10.54 -22.88
#